data_AF-A0A8J4E5S4-F1
#
_entry.id   AF-A0A8J4E5S4-F1
#
_cell.length_a   1.000
_cell.length_b   1.000
_cell.length_c   1.000
_cell.angle_alpha   90.00
_cell.angle_beta   90.00
_cell.angle_gamma   90.00
#
_symmetry.space_group_name_H-M   'P 1'
#
loop_
_entity.id
_entity.type
_entity.pdbx_description
1 polymer ?
#
loop_
_entity_poly.entity_id
_entity_poly.type
_entity_poly.pdbx_seq_one_letter_code
_entity_poly.pdbx_strand_id
1 'polypeptide(L)'
;MTTATEDPHALHRLLLWADSALADDVVTATRSWLAAGLHADVASAVAFAAMSAGVVPPTDGGRPATVPAIVLASTGPRWPADGPFGALDLTGDHPAGAGPDAVDRGAIELVRFVPDAVALWRSWRFPAGATRAGVDGTRGYLVRLVDDAPDDHPPTVAAWMQANVAGPDPLIRVYRGESELPVHQRMALDRGALLWTRQPARPLRIAGAGAAPPTPTERAYLHSGVPVLLDPDHHGPWPDPAGPPMIRTDGTWVWSDSQSTVDVDLAEHIQLAGTHAPDVDDITVRRAVIAVSS
;
A
#
# COMPACT_ATOMS: atom_id res chain seq x y z
N MET A 1 -24.96 21.96 -3.20
CA MET A 1 -24.37 21.18 -4.31
C MET A 1 -22.97 21.71 -4.48
N THR A 2 -22.08 21.25 -3.61
CA THR A 2 -20.68 21.67 -3.53
C THR A 2 -19.98 21.15 -4.78
N THR A 3 -19.41 22.02 -5.61
CA THR A 3 -18.67 21.57 -6.80
C THR A 3 -17.44 20.77 -6.36
N ALA A 4 -16.99 19.78 -7.13
CA ALA A 4 -15.82 18.95 -6.80
C ALA A 4 -14.53 19.75 -6.48
N THR A 5 -14.47 21.03 -6.88
CA THR A 5 -13.42 21.99 -6.56
C THR A 5 -13.46 22.55 -5.13
N GLU A 6 -14.52 22.30 -4.37
CA GLU A 6 -14.67 22.76 -2.98
C GLU A 6 -14.56 21.60 -1.97
N ASP A 7 -14.53 20.36 -2.45
CA ASP A 7 -14.39 19.16 -1.63
C ASP A 7 -12.89 18.82 -1.43
N PRO A 8 -12.35 18.96 -0.20
CA PRO A 8 -10.94 18.70 0.07
C PRO A 8 -10.54 17.23 -0.16
N HIS A 9 -11.46 16.28 0.05
CA HIS A 9 -11.18 14.85 -0.19
C HIS A 9 -11.08 14.54 -1.69
N ALA A 10 -11.98 15.11 -2.50
CA ALA A 10 -11.93 14.98 -3.95
C ALA A 10 -10.63 15.57 -4.53
N LEU A 11 -10.24 16.76 -4.09
CA LEU A 11 -8.97 17.38 -4.50
C LEU A 11 -7.75 16.58 -4.03
N HIS A 12 -7.79 16.03 -2.82
CA HIS A 12 -6.72 15.15 -2.31
C HIS A 12 -6.57 13.91 -3.18
N ARG A 13 -7.66 13.23 -3.53
CA ARG A 13 -7.63 12.06 -4.43
C ARG A 13 -7.12 12.41 -5.82
N LEU A 14 -7.52 13.56 -6.35
CA LEU A 14 -7.01 14.05 -7.63
C LEU A 14 -5.50 14.32 -7.56
N LEU A 15 -5.01 14.86 -6.44
CA LEU A 15 -3.58 15.08 -6.21
C LEU A 15 -2.81 13.75 -6.08
N LEU A 16 -3.36 12.73 -5.40
CA LEU A 16 -2.78 11.39 -5.39
C LEU A 16 -2.63 10.84 -6.80
N TRP A 17 -3.63 11.04 -7.66
CA TRP A 17 -3.56 10.64 -9.06
C TRP A 17 -2.49 11.40 -9.85
N ALA A 18 -2.45 12.73 -9.72
CA ALA A 18 -1.54 13.60 -10.46
C ALA A 18 -0.08 13.52 -9.96
N ASP A 19 0.17 12.98 -8.76
CA ASP A 19 1.48 12.85 -8.11
C ASP A 19 2.56 12.24 -9.03
N SER A 20 2.17 11.28 -9.87
CA SER A 20 3.07 10.65 -10.84
C SER A 20 3.50 11.55 -12.01
N ALA A 21 2.69 12.57 -12.34
CA ALA A 21 2.96 13.51 -13.42
C ALA A 21 3.57 14.83 -12.91
N LEU A 22 3.46 15.10 -11.61
CA LEU A 22 3.93 16.33 -10.97
C LEU A 22 5.38 16.21 -10.50
N ALA A 23 6.08 17.35 -10.50
CA ALA A 23 7.36 17.51 -9.82
C ALA A 23 7.16 17.52 -8.28
N ASP A 24 8.14 17.00 -7.55
CA ASP A 24 8.03 16.74 -6.10
C ASP A 24 7.80 18.02 -5.27
N ASP A 25 8.38 19.15 -5.69
CA ASP A 25 8.17 20.47 -5.09
C ASP A 25 6.75 20.99 -5.31
N VAL A 26 6.17 20.78 -6.50
CA VAL A 26 4.78 21.14 -6.81
C VAL A 26 3.82 20.26 -6.01
N VAL A 27 4.08 18.95 -5.88
CA VAL A 27 3.29 18.07 -5.02
C VAL A 27 3.31 18.55 -3.56
N THR A 28 4.50 18.92 -3.06
CA THR A 28 4.68 19.39 -1.69
C THR A 28 3.93 20.71 -1.44
N ALA A 29 4.04 21.68 -2.36
CA ALA A 29 3.34 22.95 -2.28
C ALA A 29 1.81 22.76 -2.34
N THR A 30 1.30 21.96 -3.28
CA THR A 30 -0.14 21.72 -3.45
C THR A 30 -0.77 21.02 -2.26
N ARG A 31 -0.07 20.09 -1.58
CA ARG A 31 -0.54 19.51 -0.31
C ARG A 31 -0.69 20.57 0.78
N SER A 32 0.29 21.47 0.88
CA SER A 32 0.27 22.57 1.85
C SER A 32 -0.88 23.54 1.58
N TRP A 33 -1.12 23.89 0.31
CA TRP A 33 -2.26 24.69 -0.12
C TRP A 33 -3.60 24.03 0.17
N LEU A 34 -3.71 22.72 -0.08
CA LEU A 34 -4.94 21.97 0.19
C LEU A 34 -5.27 21.96 1.68
N ALA A 35 -4.29 21.71 2.55
CA ALA A 35 -4.48 21.80 4.00
C ALA A 35 -4.79 23.22 4.50
N ALA A 36 -4.34 24.25 3.78
CA ALA A 36 -4.66 25.65 4.07
C ALA A 36 -6.01 26.12 3.50
N GLY A 37 -6.78 25.24 2.84
CA GLY A 37 -8.07 25.58 2.21
C GLY A 37 -7.96 26.37 0.90
N LEU A 38 -6.77 26.43 0.29
CA LEU A 38 -6.51 27.14 -0.98
C LEU A 38 -6.89 26.28 -2.18
N HIS A 39 -8.16 25.86 -2.23
CA HIS A 39 -8.66 24.86 -3.18
C HIS A 39 -8.53 25.28 -4.66
N ALA A 40 -8.71 26.57 -4.95
CA ALA A 40 -8.57 27.10 -6.31
C ALA A 40 -7.13 27.00 -6.83
N ASP A 41 -6.14 27.31 -6.00
CA ASP A 41 -4.72 27.20 -6.35
C ASP A 41 -4.32 25.75 -6.62
N VAL A 42 -4.82 24.82 -5.79
CA VAL A 42 -4.64 23.37 -5.99
C VAL A 42 -5.24 22.92 -7.32
N ALA A 43 -6.50 23.30 -7.61
CA ALA A 43 -7.17 22.94 -8.85
C ALA A 43 -6.43 23.48 -10.08
N SER A 44 -5.96 24.74 -10.04
CA SER A 44 -5.17 25.34 -11.11
C SER A 44 -3.84 24.63 -11.33
N ALA A 45 -3.10 24.32 -10.27
CA ALA A 45 -1.82 23.62 -10.37
C ALA A 45 -1.98 22.21 -10.97
N VAL A 46 -2.99 21.47 -10.53
CA VAL A 46 -3.28 20.13 -11.06
C VAL A 46 -3.72 20.20 -12.52
N ALA A 47 -4.63 21.12 -12.88
CA ALA A 47 -5.08 21.28 -14.25
C ALA A 47 -3.94 21.65 -15.19
N PHE A 48 -3.07 22.57 -14.77
CA PHE A 48 -1.87 22.95 -15.52
C PHE A 48 -0.96 21.74 -15.76
N ALA A 49 -0.67 20.96 -14.71
CA ALA A 49 0.18 19.78 -14.82
C ALA A 49 -0.42 18.69 -15.71
N ALA A 50 -1.72 18.43 -15.59
CA ALA A 50 -2.45 17.50 -16.44
C ALA A 50 -2.31 17.91 -17.92
N MET A 51 -2.51 19.19 -18.24
CA MET A 51 -2.33 19.73 -19.59
C MET A 51 -0.88 19.62 -20.08
N SER A 52 0.11 19.98 -19.24
CA SER A 52 1.53 19.93 -19.60
C SER A 52 2.05 18.51 -19.81
N ALA A 53 1.57 17.55 -19.02
CA ALA A 53 1.95 16.14 -19.12
C ALA A 53 1.11 15.36 -20.15
N GLY A 54 0.09 16.00 -20.76
CA GLY A 54 -0.83 15.34 -21.69
C GLY A 54 -1.69 14.26 -21.04
N VAL A 55 -1.91 14.32 -19.73
CA VAL A 55 -2.67 13.33 -18.97
C VAL A 55 -4.09 13.86 -18.74
N VAL A 56 -5.10 13.07 -19.08
CA VAL A 56 -6.50 13.42 -18.82
C VAL A 56 -6.88 12.89 -17.44
N PRO A 57 -7.40 13.74 -16.52
CA PRO A 57 -7.91 13.27 -15.24
C PRO A 57 -8.97 12.18 -15.44
N PRO A 58 -9.03 11.15 -14.59
CA PRO A 58 -10.10 10.19 -14.65
C PRO A 58 -11.43 10.95 -14.47
N THR A 59 -12.32 10.83 -15.44
CA THR A 59 -13.74 11.11 -15.21
C THR A 59 -14.30 9.99 -14.32
N ASP A 60 -15.29 10.29 -13.48
CA ASP A 60 -15.83 9.33 -12.50
C ASP A 60 -16.00 7.92 -13.09
N GLY A 61 -15.16 6.98 -12.62
CA GLY A 61 -15.18 5.56 -13.01
C GLY A 61 -14.26 5.16 -14.18
N GLY A 62 -13.55 6.09 -14.83
CA GLY A 62 -12.61 5.79 -15.90
C GLY A 62 -11.25 5.30 -15.41
N ARG A 63 -10.79 4.15 -15.93
CA ARG A 63 -9.39 3.71 -15.78
C ARG A 63 -8.47 4.75 -16.43
N PRO A 64 -7.47 5.30 -15.72
CA PRO A 64 -6.53 6.22 -16.35
C PRO A 64 -5.69 5.48 -17.40
N ALA A 65 -5.47 6.14 -18.54
CA ALA A 65 -4.47 5.72 -19.50
C ALA A 65 -3.08 5.71 -18.83
N THR A 66 -2.26 4.74 -19.22
CA THR A 66 -0.91 4.44 -18.73
C THR A 66 -0.07 5.72 -18.55
N VAL A 67 0.21 6.09 -17.30
CA VAL A 67 1.20 7.11 -16.98
C VAL A 67 2.59 6.49 -17.17
N PRO A 68 3.55 7.18 -17.83
CA PRO A 68 4.89 6.62 -18.05
C PRO A 68 5.54 6.20 -16.73
N ALA A 69 6.21 5.04 -16.81
CA ALA A 69 6.71 4.25 -15.69
C ALA A 69 7.57 5.06 -14.71
N ILE A 70 6.97 5.48 -13.60
CA ILE A 70 7.72 5.67 -12.36
C ILE A 70 8.04 4.27 -11.85
N VAL A 71 9.32 3.98 -11.77
CA VAL A 71 9.78 2.78 -11.09
C VAL A 71 9.70 3.05 -9.59
N LEU A 72 8.95 2.19 -8.90
CA LEU A 72 8.81 2.22 -7.44
C LEU A 72 9.52 1.01 -6.86
N ALA A 73 10.35 1.22 -5.83
CA ALA A 73 11.07 0.16 -5.14
C ALA A 73 11.08 0.39 -3.62
N SER A 74 11.26 -0.68 -2.84
CA SER A 74 11.34 -0.68 -1.37
C SER A 74 12.71 -0.23 -0.85
N THR A 75 13.72 -0.17 -1.72
CA THR A 75 15.12 -0.16 -1.34
C THR A 75 15.75 1.23 -1.40
N GLY A 76 16.44 1.61 -0.31
CA GLY A 76 17.28 2.80 -0.27
C GLY A 76 18.66 2.58 -0.91
N PRO A 77 19.56 3.60 -0.88
CA PRO A 77 20.80 3.64 -1.67
C PRO A 77 21.87 2.57 -1.33
N ARG A 78 21.58 1.60 -0.45
CA ARG A 78 22.53 0.57 -0.01
C ARG A 78 21.99 -0.87 0.01
N TRP A 79 20.78 -1.14 -0.47
CA TRP A 79 20.36 -2.53 -0.65
C TRP A 79 21.04 -3.12 -1.89
N PRO A 80 21.59 -4.35 -1.86
CA PRO A 80 22.26 -4.92 -3.02
C PRO A 80 21.31 -4.94 -4.22
N ALA A 81 21.84 -4.57 -5.38
CA ALA A 81 21.12 -4.52 -6.66
C ALA A 81 20.43 -5.85 -7.04
N ASP A 82 20.81 -6.94 -6.36
CA ASP A 82 20.41 -8.31 -6.63
C ASP A 82 19.43 -8.90 -5.58
N GLY A 83 18.96 -8.12 -4.60
CA GLY A 83 17.94 -8.56 -3.65
C GLY A 83 16.54 -8.57 -4.29
N PRO A 84 15.64 -9.51 -3.94
CA PRO A 84 14.29 -9.51 -4.48
C PRO A 84 13.60 -8.18 -4.15
N PHE A 85 13.01 -7.54 -5.18
CA PHE A 85 12.23 -6.30 -5.10
C PHE A 85 10.86 -6.56 -4.43
N GLY A 86 10.87 -7.17 -3.25
CA GLY A 86 9.69 -7.57 -2.51
C GLY A 86 9.22 -6.49 -1.54
N ALA A 87 7.94 -6.59 -1.17
CA ALA A 87 7.44 -5.99 0.06
C ALA A 87 8.28 -6.50 1.25
N LEU A 88 8.54 -5.63 2.21
CA LEU A 88 9.26 -5.97 3.44
C LEU A 88 8.42 -5.59 4.64
N ASP A 89 8.45 -6.40 5.69
CA ASP A 89 7.90 -6.04 7.01
C ASP A 89 9.07 -5.69 7.93
N LEU A 90 9.21 -4.40 8.25
CA LEU A 90 10.22 -3.86 9.15
C LEU A 90 9.61 -3.44 10.50
N THR A 91 8.39 -3.90 10.82
CA THR A 91 7.71 -3.60 12.10
C THR A 91 8.24 -4.42 13.27
N GLY A 92 8.95 -5.52 12.99
CA GLY A 92 9.55 -6.40 13.98
C GLY A 92 11.07 -6.27 14.11
N ASP A 93 11.68 -7.31 14.67
CA ASP A 93 13.13 -7.37 14.82
C ASP A 93 13.83 -7.53 13.46
N HIS A 94 14.90 -6.78 13.26
CA HIS A 94 15.70 -6.81 12.05
C HIS A 94 17.20 -6.88 12.38
N PRO A 95 18.03 -7.44 11.47
CA PRO A 95 19.48 -7.36 11.61
C PRO A 95 19.97 -5.91 11.77
N ALA A 96 21.13 -5.73 12.42
CA ALA A 96 21.76 -4.43 12.55
C ALA A 96 22.02 -3.81 11.16
N GLY A 97 21.49 -2.61 10.92
CA GLY A 97 21.63 -1.90 9.65
C GLY A 97 20.61 -2.29 8.56
N ALA A 98 19.74 -3.26 8.81
CA ALA A 98 18.68 -3.68 7.87
C ALA A 98 17.30 -3.04 8.16
N GLY A 99 17.16 -2.34 9.28
CA GLY A 99 15.91 -1.75 9.73
C GLY A 99 15.69 -0.29 9.35
N PRO A 100 14.68 0.35 9.96
CA PRO A 100 14.39 1.77 9.80
C PRO A 100 15.60 2.65 10.15
N ASP A 101 15.98 3.55 9.24
CA ASP A 101 17.06 4.51 9.49
C ASP A 101 16.61 5.69 10.38
N ALA A 102 17.43 6.73 10.52
CA ALA A 102 17.06 7.89 11.35
C ALA A 102 15.86 8.68 10.82
N VAL A 103 15.72 8.77 9.49
CA VAL A 103 14.61 9.48 8.84
C VAL A 103 13.33 8.65 8.94
N ASP A 104 13.44 7.33 8.76
CA ASP A 104 12.32 6.41 8.95
C ASP A 104 11.81 6.43 10.39
N ARG A 105 12.72 6.40 11.38
CA ARG A 105 12.35 6.51 12.80
C ARG A 105 11.64 7.82 13.11
N GLY A 106 12.07 8.94 12.53
CA GLY A 106 11.37 10.22 12.65
C GLY A 106 9.94 10.15 12.10
N ALA A 107 9.75 9.54 10.92
CA ALA A 107 8.42 9.34 10.33
C ALA A 107 7.53 8.42 11.18
N ILE A 108 8.10 7.34 11.76
CA ILE A 108 7.40 6.44 12.69
C ILE A 108 6.96 7.19 13.95
N GLU A 109 7.82 8.01 14.56
CA GLU A 109 7.44 8.78 15.74
C GLU A 109 6.32 9.78 15.42
N LEU A 110 6.37 10.45 14.27
CA LEU A 110 5.33 11.38 13.86
C LEU A 110 3.99 10.68 13.60
N VAL A 111 3.98 9.58 12.85
CA VAL A 111 2.71 8.90 12.51
C VAL A 111 1.98 8.36 13.75
N ARG A 112 2.71 8.04 14.83
CA ARG A 112 2.12 7.61 16.12
C ARG A 112 1.28 8.71 16.78
N PHE A 113 1.50 9.98 16.46
CA PHE A 113 0.68 11.10 16.95
C PHE A 113 -0.58 11.33 16.12
N VAL A 114 -0.74 10.65 14.99
CA VAL A 114 -1.94 10.75 14.14
C VAL A 114 -2.97 9.72 14.65
N PRO A 115 -4.07 10.15 15.30
CA PRO A 115 -5.00 9.22 15.96
C PRO A 115 -5.60 8.18 15.02
N ASP A 116 -5.81 8.59 13.76
CA ASP A 116 -6.46 7.79 12.73
C ASP A 116 -5.49 6.98 11.88
N ALA A 117 -4.16 7.12 12.05
CA ALA A 117 -3.19 6.34 11.30
C ALA A 117 -3.08 4.89 11.80
N VAL A 118 -3.24 3.91 10.91
CA VAL A 118 -3.16 2.47 11.22
C VAL A 118 -1.88 1.83 10.71
N ALA A 119 -1.24 2.40 9.70
CA ALA A 119 0.03 1.91 9.19
C ALA A 119 0.84 2.95 8.39
N LEU A 120 2.15 2.70 8.29
CA LEU A 120 3.12 3.51 7.57
C LEU A 120 4.02 2.60 6.73
N TRP A 121 4.18 2.94 5.45
CA TRP A 121 5.12 2.31 4.54
C TRP A 121 6.13 3.31 4.02
N ARG A 122 7.33 2.83 3.71
CA ARG A 122 8.35 3.53 2.93
C ARG A 122 8.40 2.99 1.51
N SER A 123 8.47 3.88 0.54
CA SER A 123 8.70 3.59 -0.87
C SER A 123 9.74 4.55 -1.44
N TRP A 124 10.25 4.26 -2.64
CA TRP A 124 11.15 5.15 -3.37
C TRP A 124 10.60 5.46 -4.75
N ARG A 125 10.63 6.74 -5.14
CA ARG A 125 10.30 7.23 -6.47
C ARG A 125 11.60 7.48 -7.24
N PHE A 126 11.73 6.89 -8.42
CA PHE A 126 12.87 7.15 -9.30
C PHE A 126 12.42 7.92 -10.55
N PRO A 127 13.27 8.83 -11.08
CA PRO A 127 12.98 9.48 -12.36
C PRO A 127 12.84 8.47 -13.49
N ALA A 128 11.95 8.74 -14.45
CA ALA A 128 11.76 7.88 -15.61
C ALA A 128 13.06 7.77 -16.42
N GLY A 129 13.43 6.55 -16.82
CA GLY A 129 14.65 6.29 -17.60
C GLY A 129 15.96 6.31 -16.80
N ALA A 130 15.93 6.62 -15.50
CA ALA A 130 17.08 6.48 -14.63
C ALA A 130 17.41 4.98 -14.43
N THR A 131 18.63 4.57 -14.78
CA THR A 131 19.14 3.26 -14.38
C THR A 131 19.35 3.28 -12.86
N ARG A 132 18.75 2.32 -12.14
CA ARG A 132 18.75 2.22 -10.67
C ARG A 132 20.16 2.20 -10.03
N ALA A 133 21.21 1.94 -10.81
CA ALA A 133 22.58 1.99 -10.33
C ALA A 133 23.06 3.45 -10.21
N GLY A 134 23.12 3.95 -8.97
CA GLY A 134 23.78 5.22 -8.64
C GLY A 134 22.91 6.47 -8.71
N VAL A 135 21.57 6.34 -8.79
CA VAL A 135 20.64 7.47 -8.73
C VAL A 135 19.94 7.49 -7.38
N ASP A 136 20.01 8.63 -6.69
CA ASP A 136 19.27 8.87 -5.45
C ASP A 136 17.78 9.02 -5.79
N GLY A 137 16.98 8.01 -5.48
CA GLY A 137 15.52 8.10 -5.58
C GLY A 137 14.96 9.07 -4.53
N THR A 138 13.81 9.68 -4.80
CA THR A 138 13.07 10.44 -3.79
C THR A 138 12.40 9.46 -2.83
N ARG A 139 12.69 9.58 -1.53
CA ARG A 139 12.00 8.80 -0.50
C ARG A 139 10.53 9.23 -0.43
N GLY A 140 9.63 8.28 -0.32
CA GLY A 140 8.22 8.52 -0.06
C GLY A 140 7.70 7.70 1.10
N TYR A 141 6.69 8.22 1.78
CA TYR A 141 5.93 7.50 2.79
C TYR A 141 4.47 7.41 2.38
N LEU A 142 3.86 6.26 2.64
CA LEU A 142 2.42 6.06 2.51
C LEU A 142 1.85 5.85 3.91
N VAL A 143 0.84 6.62 4.27
CA VAL A 143 0.15 6.56 5.56
C VAL A 143 -1.27 6.08 5.30
N ARG A 144 -1.64 4.97 5.93
CA ARG A 144 -3.01 4.47 5.93
C ARG A 144 -3.72 5.04 7.16
N LEU A 145 -4.83 5.75 6.94
CA LEU A 145 -5.76 6.13 8.01
C LEU A 145 -6.81 5.04 8.22
N VAL A 146 -7.73 5.15 9.17
CA VAL A 146 -8.96 4.32 9.21
C VAL A 146 -9.92 4.73 8.09
N ASP A 147 -10.81 3.82 7.68
CA ASP A 147 -11.75 4.04 6.56
C ASP A 147 -12.71 5.21 6.80
N ASP A 148 -13.12 5.39 8.05
CA ASP A 148 -14.07 6.40 8.51
C ASP A 148 -13.40 7.69 8.99
N ALA A 149 -12.09 7.87 8.72
CA ALA A 149 -11.40 9.11 9.03
C ALA A 149 -12.09 10.30 8.32
N PRO A 150 -12.23 11.48 8.98
CA PRO A 150 -12.82 12.68 8.38
C PRO A 150 -12.21 13.06 7.02
N ASP A 151 -13.02 13.63 6.13
CA ASP A 151 -12.62 13.93 4.74
C ASP A 151 -11.45 14.93 4.64
N ASP A 152 -11.29 15.81 5.63
CA ASP A 152 -10.20 16.79 5.74
C ASP A 152 -8.93 16.21 6.39
N HIS A 153 -9.01 15.03 7.02
CA HIS A 153 -7.85 14.41 7.66
C HIS A 153 -6.76 13.99 6.66
N PRO A 154 -7.03 13.27 5.55
CA PRO A 154 -5.98 12.89 4.60
C PRO A 154 -5.11 14.07 4.13
N PRO A 155 -5.64 15.19 3.62
CA PRO A 155 -4.82 16.32 3.21
C PRO A 155 -4.11 17.00 4.39
N THR A 156 -4.77 17.14 5.54
CA THR A 156 -4.18 17.75 6.74
C THR A 156 -2.99 16.94 7.27
N VAL A 157 -3.15 15.63 7.41
CA VAL A 157 -2.09 14.71 7.84
C VAL A 157 -0.94 14.71 6.84
N ALA A 158 -1.25 14.72 5.53
CA ALA A 158 -0.23 14.73 4.50
C ALA A 158 0.64 15.98 4.62
N ALA A 159 0.04 17.17 4.70
CA ALA A 159 0.76 18.43 4.84
C ALA A 159 1.53 18.52 6.17
N TRP A 160 0.92 18.09 7.28
CA TRP A 160 1.58 18.10 8.59
C TRP A 160 2.81 17.20 8.61
N MET A 161 2.70 15.95 8.16
CA MET A 161 3.86 15.06 8.09
C MET A 161 4.90 15.57 7.08
N GLN A 162 4.49 16.10 5.93
CA GLN A 162 5.37 16.67 4.92
C GLN A 162 6.24 17.80 5.49
N ALA A 163 5.70 18.60 6.41
CA ALA A 163 6.40 19.70 7.06
C ALA A 163 7.28 19.26 8.26
N ASN A 164 7.06 18.07 8.82
CA ASN A 164 7.69 17.65 10.09
C ASN A 164 8.65 16.45 9.95
N VAL A 165 8.54 15.64 8.90
CA VAL A 165 9.49 14.53 8.67
C VAL A 165 10.85 15.12 8.31
N ALA A 166 11.87 14.78 9.09
CA ALA A 166 13.24 15.21 8.84
C ALA A 166 13.87 14.48 7.64
N GLY A 167 14.81 15.14 6.96
CA GLY A 167 15.57 14.57 5.84
C GLY A 167 15.29 15.30 4.52
N PRO A 168 15.89 14.83 3.41
CA PRO A 168 15.66 15.42 2.10
C PRO A 168 14.21 15.18 1.65
N ASP A 169 13.41 16.25 1.65
CA ASP A 169 12.04 16.42 1.16
C ASP A 169 11.28 15.12 0.81
N PRO A 170 10.90 14.30 1.80
CA PRO A 170 10.26 13.02 1.54
C PRO A 170 8.80 13.21 1.11
N LEU A 171 8.34 12.51 0.08
CA LEU A 171 6.96 12.62 -0.39
C LEU A 171 5.98 11.91 0.55
N ILE A 172 5.02 12.62 1.16
CA ILE A 172 4.01 12.01 2.04
C ILE A 172 2.68 11.79 1.32
N ARG A 173 2.24 10.54 1.23
CA ARG A 173 0.92 10.16 0.69
C ARG A 173 0.06 9.62 1.82
N VAL A 174 -1.20 10.03 1.88
CA VAL A 174 -2.15 9.60 2.91
C VAL A 174 -3.42 9.10 2.25
N TYR A 175 -3.98 7.99 2.71
CA TYR A 175 -5.15 7.36 2.11
C TYR A 175 -6.00 6.62 3.16
N ARG A 176 -7.30 6.46 2.88
CA ARG A 176 -8.27 5.72 3.72
C ARG A 176 -8.61 4.34 3.18
N GLY A 177 -8.06 3.94 2.04
CA GLY A 177 -8.30 2.61 1.50
C GLY A 177 -7.57 2.45 0.18
N GLU A 178 -7.10 1.24 -0.13
CA GLU A 178 -6.34 0.99 -1.35
C GLU A 178 -7.13 1.27 -2.64
N SER A 179 -8.47 1.29 -2.55
CA SER A 179 -9.36 1.68 -3.65
C SER A 179 -9.26 3.18 -4.01
N GLU A 180 -8.83 4.03 -3.06
CA GLU A 180 -8.55 5.45 -3.32
C GLU A 180 -7.21 5.64 -4.06
N LEU A 181 -6.28 4.69 -3.92
CA LEU A 181 -4.95 4.79 -4.50
C LEU A 181 -5.00 4.56 -6.02
N PRO A 182 -4.32 5.40 -6.81
CA PRO A 182 -4.01 5.10 -8.21
C PRO A 182 -3.15 3.84 -8.35
N VAL A 183 -3.18 3.20 -9.53
CA VAL A 183 -2.40 1.97 -9.82
C VAL A 183 -0.93 2.12 -9.41
N HIS A 184 -0.28 3.22 -9.78
CA HIS A 184 1.14 3.42 -9.45
C HIS A 184 1.36 3.51 -7.93
N GLN A 185 0.46 4.11 -7.15
CA GLN A 185 0.61 4.17 -5.70
C GLN A 185 0.33 2.82 -5.03
N ARG A 186 -0.59 2.02 -5.59
CA ARG A 186 -0.73 0.62 -5.17
C ARG A 186 0.55 -0.17 -5.44
N MET A 187 1.18 0.00 -6.60
CA MET A 187 2.48 -0.61 -6.86
C MET A 187 3.57 -0.12 -5.87
N ALA A 188 3.51 1.13 -5.43
CA ALA A 188 4.43 1.67 -4.42
C ALA A 188 4.22 1.00 -3.05
N LEU A 189 2.96 0.75 -2.69
CA LEU A 189 2.56 0.00 -1.51
C LEU A 189 3.00 -1.46 -1.63
N ASP A 190 2.79 -2.08 -2.82
CA ASP A 190 3.14 -3.46 -3.13
C ASP A 190 4.63 -3.74 -3.06
N ARG A 191 5.42 -2.74 -3.43
CA ARG A 191 6.88 -2.79 -3.39
C ARG A 191 7.42 -1.95 -2.25
N GLY A 192 6.62 -1.65 -1.24
CA GLY A 192 7.00 -0.82 -0.10
C GLY A 192 7.56 -1.64 1.05
N ALA A 193 8.27 -0.98 1.97
CA ALA A 193 8.62 -1.54 3.27
C ALA A 193 7.62 -1.04 4.32
N LEU A 194 6.86 -1.94 4.94
CA LEU A 194 6.00 -1.63 6.08
C LEU A 194 6.88 -1.28 7.28
N LEU A 195 6.77 -0.07 7.78
CA LEU A 195 7.61 0.47 8.85
C LEU A 195 6.92 0.46 10.22
N TRP A 196 5.61 0.66 10.23
CA TRP A 196 4.84 0.74 11.46
C TRP A 196 3.39 0.34 11.22
N THR A 197 2.80 -0.29 12.25
CA THR A 197 1.36 -0.56 12.34
C THR A 197 0.87 -0.19 13.73
N ARG A 198 -0.36 0.31 13.85
CA ARG A 198 -0.97 0.63 15.15
C ARG A 198 -1.11 -0.61 16.02
N GLN A 199 -1.56 -1.71 15.43
CA GLN A 199 -1.65 -3.01 16.08
C GLN A 199 -0.37 -3.81 15.79
N PRO A 200 0.20 -4.50 16.78
CA PRO A 200 1.37 -5.35 16.55
C PRO A 200 1.03 -6.49 15.59
N ALA A 201 2.05 -7.03 14.92
CA ALA A 201 1.89 -8.20 14.05
C ALA A 201 1.35 -9.39 14.85
N ARG A 202 0.34 -10.05 14.29
CA ARG A 202 -0.07 -11.38 14.73
C ARG A 202 0.78 -12.40 13.96
N PRO A 203 1.30 -13.46 14.63
CA PRO A 203 2.04 -14.51 13.93
C PRO A 203 1.17 -15.16 12.85
N LEU A 204 1.66 -15.14 11.61
CA LEU A 204 1.05 -15.86 10.50
C LEU A 204 1.56 -17.31 10.45
N ARG A 205 0.66 -18.24 10.20
CA ARG A 205 0.94 -19.68 10.07
C ARG A 205 0.70 -20.11 8.63
N ILE A 206 1.68 -20.77 8.02
CA ILE A 206 1.52 -21.35 6.67
C ILE A 206 0.98 -22.77 6.82
N ALA A 207 -0.16 -23.03 6.17
CA ALA A 207 -0.78 -24.34 6.17
C ALA A 207 0.08 -25.35 5.40
N GLY A 208 0.49 -26.42 6.09
CA GLY A 208 1.14 -27.57 5.50
C GLY A 208 0.17 -28.51 4.79
N ALA A 209 0.71 -29.56 4.19
CA ALA A 209 -0.10 -30.68 3.73
C ALA A 209 -0.62 -31.49 4.93
N GLY A 210 -1.90 -31.84 4.89
CA GLY A 210 -2.57 -32.67 5.89
C GLY A 210 -2.55 -34.15 5.56
N ALA A 211 -3.14 -34.94 6.45
CA ALA A 211 -3.30 -36.40 6.27
C ALA A 211 -4.65 -36.79 5.62
N ALA A 212 -5.66 -35.92 5.70
CA ALA A 212 -7.02 -36.22 5.27
C ALA A 212 -7.59 -35.13 4.35
N PRO A 213 -8.50 -35.49 3.42
CA PRO A 213 -9.17 -34.51 2.58
C PRO A 213 -10.12 -33.61 3.39
N PRO A 214 -10.30 -32.33 2.98
CA PRO A 214 -11.21 -31.43 3.68
C PRO A 214 -12.65 -31.92 3.65
N THR A 215 -13.28 -31.90 4.80
CA THR A 215 -14.73 -31.98 4.98
C THR A 215 -15.45 -30.84 4.23
N PRO A 216 -16.77 -30.93 4.01
CA PRO A 216 -17.53 -29.85 3.37
C PRO A 216 -17.41 -28.50 4.11
N THR A 217 -17.40 -28.52 5.44
CA THR A 217 -17.24 -27.33 6.29
C THR A 217 -15.87 -26.69 6.09
N GLU A 218 -14.80 -27.49 6.15
CA GLU A 218 -13.44 -26.98 5.92
C GLU A 218 -13.28 -26.44 4.51
N ARG A 219 -13.86 -27.10 3.50
CA ARG A 219 -13.82 -26.63 2.12
C ARG A 219 -14.51 -25.26 1.97
N ALA A 220 -15.66 -25.07 2.60
CA ALA A 220 -16.37 -23.79 2.58
C ALA A 220 -15.53 -22.69 3.25
N TYR A 221 -14.91 -23.00 4.40
CA TYR A 221 -14.02 -22.07 5.09
C TYR A 221 -12.83 -21.68 4.20
N LEU A 222 -12.10 -22.65 3.65
CA LEU A 222 -10.93 -22.41 2.81
C LEU A 222 -11.25 -21.57 1.58
N HIS A 223 -12.45 -21.72 1.00
CA HIS A 223 -12.94 -20.89 -0.12
C HIS A 223 -13.37 -19.48 0.29
N SER A 224 -13.67 -19.26 1.57
CA SER A 224 -14.10 -17.95 2.08
C SER A 224 -12.94 -17.03 2.46
N GLY A 225 -11.72 -17.54 2.61
CA GLY A 225 -10.54 -16.72 2.95
C GLY A 225 -10.22 -15.67 1.89
N VAL A 226 -9.57 -14.59 2.31
CA VAL A 226 -9.22 -13.46 1.45
C VAL A 226 -8.07 -13.86 0.51
N PRO A 227 -8.19 -13.65 -0.82
CA PRO A 227 -7.11 -13.92 -1.76
C PRO A 227 -5.86 -13.07 -1.48
N VAL A 228 -4.69 -13.70 -1.58
CA VAL A 228 -3.37 -13.08 -1.47
C VAL A 228 -2.78 -13.00 -2.87
N LEU A 229 -2.69 -11.80 -3.43
CA LEU A 229 -2.15 -11.58 -4.77
C LEU A 229 -0.61 -11.66 -4.73
N LEU A 230 -0.04 -12.71 -5.34
CA LEU A 230 1.42 -12.89 -5.41
C LEU A 230 2.07 -12.12 -6.56
N ASP A 231 1.32 -11.80 -7.61
CA ASP A 231 1.80 -11.08 -8.79
C ASP A 231 1.19 -9.67 -8.82
N PRO A 232 1.93 -8.63 -8.36
CA PRO A 232 1.46 -7.24 -8.39
C PRO A 232 1.37 -6.68 -9.82
N ASP A 233 1.99 -7.32 -10.81
CA ASP A 233 1.94 -6.92 -12.21
C ASP A 233 0.78 -7.64 -12.97
N HIS A 234 0.06 -8.54 -12.30
CA HIS A 234 -1.15 -9.15 -12.85
C HIS A 234 -2.29 -8.13 -12.91
N HIS A 235 -2.58 -7.64 -14.12
CA HIS A 235 -3.67 -6.70 -14.40
C HIS A 235 -4.84 -7.33 -15.19
N GLY A 236 -4.84 -8.67 -15.33
CA GLY A 236 -5.88 -9.45 -16.02
C GLY A 236 -7.10 -9.78 -15.15
N PRO A 237 -8.19 -10.31 -15.74
CA PRO A 237 -9.34 -10.79 -14.98
C PRO A 237 -8.97 -12.01 -14.12
N TRP A 238 -9.34 -11.95 -12.84
CA TRP A 238 -9.16 -13.03 -11.85
C TRP A 238 -10.32 -14.05 -11.91
N PRO A 239 -10.07 -15.38 -11.82
CA PRO A 239 -8.88 -16.14 -12.20
C PRO A 239 -9.05 -16.90 -13.53
N ASP A 240 -7.93 -17.09 -14.25
CA ASP A 240 -7.77 -18.10 -15.33
C ASP A 240 -7.62 -19.49 -14.68
N PRO A 241 -8.43 -20.50 -15.05
CA PRO A 241 -8.31 -21.86 -14.51
C PRO A 241 -6.99 -22.57 -14.82
N ALA A 242 -6.17 -22.05 -15.75
CA ALA A 242 -4.80 -22.53 -16.01
C ALA A 242 -3.72 -21.75 -15.22
N GLY A 243 -4.11 -20.77 -14.41
CA GLY A 243 -3.21 -19.92 -13.63
C GLY A 243 -2.56 -20.62 -12.42
N PRO A 244 -1.56 -19.98 -11.79
CA PRO A 244 -0.98 -20.48 -10.55
C PRO A 244 -2.05 -20.62 -9.46
N PRO A 245 -1.88 -21.57 -8.53
CA PRO A 245 -2.84 -21.78 -7.46
C PRO A 245 -2.99 -20.50 -6.62
N MET A 246 -4.22 -20.18 -6.24
CA MET A 246 -4.52 -18.97 -5.49
C MET A 246 -4.20 -19.19 -4.02
N ILE A 247 -3.34 -18.34 -3.49
CA ILE A 247 -3.08 -18.27 -2.05
C ILE A 247 -4.20 -17.47 -1.37
N ARG A 248 -4.60 -17.90 -0.19
CA ARG A 248 -5.63 -17.26 0.63
C ARG A 248 -5.19 -17.13 2.08
N THR A 249 -5.81 -16.21 2.80
CA THR A 249 -5.58 -16.00 4.23
C THR A 249 -6.86 -15.65 4.98
N ASP A 250 -6.91 -15.97 6.27
CA ASP A 250 -7.89 -15.45 7.23
C ASP A 250 -7.26 -14.47 8.24
N GLY A 251 -6.02 -14.04 7.96
CA GLY A 251 -5.22 -13.18 8.82
C GLY A 251 -4.50 -13.87 9.97
N THR A 252 -4.68 -15.18 10.14
CA THR A 252 -3.87 -16.03 11.04
C THR A 252 -3.18 -17.14 10.27
N TRP A 253 -3.88 -17.75 9.33
CA TRP A 253 -3.42 -18.80 8.45
C TRP A 253 -3.29 -18.34 7.01
N VAL A 254 -2.34 -18.92 6.30
CA VAL A 254 -2.14 -18.75 4.85
C VAL A 254 -2.13 -20.14 4.22
N TRP A 255 -2.94 -20.36 3.19
CA TRP A 255 -3.08 -21.66 2.52
C TRP A 255 -3.21 -21.50 1.00
N SER A 256 -2.90 -22.57 0.27
CA SER A 256 -3.16 -22.67 -1.16
C SER A 256 -4.54 -23.28 -1.41
N ASP A 257 -5.32 -22.72 -2.32
CA ASP A 257 -6.61 -23.28 -2.74
C ASP A 257 -6.48 -24.63 -3.47
N SER A 258 -5.27 -24.94 -3.93
CA SER A 258 -4.93 -26.23 -4.53
C SER A 258 -4.66 -27.35 -3.52
N GLN A 259 -4.70 -27.07 -2.21
CA GLN A 259 -4.47 -28.11 -1.20
C GLN A 259 -5.62 -29.12 -1.21
N SER A 260 -5.26 -30.40 -1.39
CA SER A 260 -6.20 -31.52 -1.38
C SER A 260 -6.42 -32.12 0.01
N THR A 261 -5.68 -31.64 1.02
CA THR A 261 -5.66 -32.14 2.40
C THR A 261 -5.54 -30.98 3.38
N VAL A 262 -6.08 -31.12 4.59
CA VAL A 262 -6.04 -30.06 5.62
C VAL A 262 -5.14 -30.46 6.78
N ASP A 263 -4.20 -29.56 7.11
CA ASP A 263 -3.34 -29.65 8.29
C ASP A 263 -4.17 -29.77 9.59
N VAL A 264 -3.71 -30.56 10.56
CA VAL A 264 -4.49 -30.84 11.78
C VAL A 264 -4.75 -29.59 12.61
N ASP A 265 -3.79 -28.68 12.71
CA ASP A 265 -3.93 -27.44 13.48
C ASP A 265 -4.84 -26.45 12.73
N LEU A 266 -4.78 -26.46 11.39
CA LEU A 266 -5.72 -25.69 10.57
C LEU A 266 -7.16 -26.23 10.70
N ALA A 267 -7.33 -27.55 10.73
CA ALA A 267 -8.64 -28.16 10.93
C ALA A 267 -9.24 -27.79 12.29
N GLU A 268 -8.44 -27.81 13.37
CA GLU A 268 -8.86 -27.35 14.70
C GLU A 268 -9.24 -25.86 14.68
N HIS A 269 -8.43 -25.02 14.04
CA HIS A 269 -8.74 -23.60 13.86
C HIS A 269 -10.07 -23.38 13.13
N ILE A 270 -10.33 -24.12 12.05
CA ILE A 270 -11.59 -24.06 11.31
C ILE A 270 -12.77 -24.48 12.17
N GLN A 271 -12.62 -25.51 13.01
CA GLN A 271 -13.69 -25.94 13.91
C GLN A 271 -14.09 -24.84 14.90
N LEU A 272 -13.12 -24.04 15.36
CA LEU A 272 -13.37 -22.90 16.24
C LEU A 272 -13.96 -21.69 15.50
N ALA A 273 -13.53 -21.45 14.26
CA ALA A 273 -13.94 -20.30 13.46
C ALA A 273 -15.29 -20.48 12.75
N GLY A 274 -15.69 -21.73 12.44
CA GLY A 274 -16.94 -22.06 11.75
C GLY A 274 -16.78 -22.20 10.23
N THR A 275 -17.78 -21.77 9.45
CA THR A 275 -17.83 -21.96 8.00
C THR A 275 -17.24 -20.82 7.18
N HIS A 276 -16.95 -19.68 7.80
CA HIS A 276 -16.48 -18.47 7.13
C HIS A 276 -15.25 -17.90 7.83
N ALA A 277 -14.25 -17.56 7.03
CA ALA A 277 -13.10 -16.80 7.48
C ALA A 277 -13.55 -15.39 7.90
N PRO A 278 -12.92 -14.79 8.92
CA PRO A 278 -13.11 -13.40 9.27
C PRO A 278 -12.69 -12.46 8.14
N ASP A 279 -13.21 -11.22 8.20
CA ASP A 279 -12.69 -10.12 7.40
C ASP A 279 -11.22 -9.84 7.78
N VAL A 280 -10.38 -9.63 6.76
CA VAL A 280 -8.94 -9.40 6.92
C VAL A 280 -8.60 -8.01 6.39
N ASP A 281 -7.89 -7.21 7.20
CA ASP A 281 -7.42 -5.90 6.78
C ASP A 281 -6.29 -5.98 5.73
N ASP A 282 -6.12 -4.89 4.98
CA ASP A 282 -5.11 -4.74 3.92
C ASP A 282 -3.67 -4.95 4.44
N ILE A 283 -3.37 -4.48 5.65
CA ILE A 283 -2.08 -4.68 6.32
C ILE A 283 -1.78 -6.17 6.53
N THR A 284 -2.78 -6.94 6.96
CA THR A 284 -2.64 -8.37 7.24
C THR A 284 -2.53 -9.16 5.95
N VAL A 285 -3.29 -8.81 4.91
CA VAL A 285 -3.10 -9.36 3.56
C VAL A 285 -1.68 -9.10 3.06
N ARG A 286 -1.14 -7.89 3.28
CA ARG A 286 0.25 -7.55 2.91
C ARG A 286 1.26 -8.42 3.63
N ARG A 287 1.09 -8.65 4.94
CA ARG A 287 1.96 -9.55 5.71
C ARG A 287 1.90 -10.98 5.18
N ALA A 288 0.72 -11.44 4.75
CA ALA A 288 0.57 -12.74 4.11
C ALA A 288 1.36 -12.81 2.79
N VAL A 289 1.31 -11.77 1.94
CA VAL A 289 2.14 -11.68 0.71
C VAL A 289 3.64 -11.79 1.05
N ILE A 290 4.11 -11.06 2.07
CA ILE A 290 5.51 -11.07 2.49
C ILE A 290 5.92 -12.47 2.97
N ALA A 291 5.10 -13.11 3.80
CA ALA A 291 5.41 -14.41 4.41
C ALA A 291 5.52 -15.56 3.39
N VAL A 292 4.80 -15.49 2.27
CA VAL A 292 4.86 -16.52 1.21
C VAL A 292 5.85 -16.19 0.10
N SER A 293 6.39 -14.97 0.10
CA SER A 293 7.43 -14.52 -0.84
C SER A 293 8.85 -14.65 -0.28
N SER A 294 8.98 -14.88 1.03
CA SER A 294 10.24 -15.09 1.77
C SER A 294 10.66 -16.54 1.77
#